data_AF-A0AAU7RE30-F1
#
_entry.id   AF-A0AAU7RE30-F1
#
_cell.length_a   1.000
_cell.length_b   1.000
_cell.length_c   1.000
_cell.angle_alpha   90.00
_cell.angle_beta   90.00
_cell.angle_gamma   90.00
#
_symmetry.space_group_name_H-M   'P 1'
#
loop_
_entity.id
_entity.type
_entity.pdbx_description
1 polymer ?
#
loop_
_entity_poly.entity_id
_entity_poly.type
_entity_poly.pdbx_seq_one_letter_code
_entity_poly.pdbx_strand_id
1 'polypeptide(L)'
;MASEDTNPTPSNESPARRDVTVRRAPKFVPFMILGAIVGAIVAAIIAFSRPADPEFDAPTVFGFFLVACAGGGVILFSILALILDRLSVKRAERAVVEAVPDSVPDEGPEHDGDR
;
A
#
# COMPACT_ATOMS: atom_id res chain seq x y z
N MET A 1 -13.26 10.67 -67.04
CA MET A 1 -13.08 9.63 -66.00
C MET A 1 -11.85 10.01 -65.20
N ALA A 2 -12.04 10.68 -64.08
CA ALA A 2 -11.04 10.85 -63.04
C ALA A 2 -11.81 10.75 -61.73
N SER A 3 -11.81 9.54 -61.16
CA SER A 3 -12.36 9.27 -59.85
C SER A 3 -11.25 9.58 -58.86
N GLU A 4 -11.26 10.77 -58.27
CA GLU A 4 -10.48 11.06 -57.07
C GLU A 4 -11.19 10.38 -55.90
N ASP A 5 -10.73 9.15 -55.62
CA ASP A 5 -11.13 8.37 -54.45
C ASP A 5 -10.52 9.03 -53.21
N THR A 6 -11.31 9.86 -52.52
CA THR A 6 -10.93 10.45 -51.23
C THR A 6 -11.06 9.37 -50.17
N ASN A 7 -10.02 8.53 -50.06
CA ASN A 7 -9.89 7.59 -48.97
C ASN A 7 -9.62 8.38 -47.67
N PRO A 8 -10.47 8.28 -46.62
CA PRO A 8 -10.22 8.94 -45.36
C PRO A 8 -8.96 8.34 -44.72
N THR A 9 -7.93 9.17 -44.51
CA THR A 9 -6.77 8.84 -43.69
C THR A 9 -7.27 8.37 -42.31
N PRO A 10 -7.01 7.12 -41.88
CA PRO A 10 -7.23 6.77 -40.48
C PRO A 10 -6.22 7.57 -39.67
N SER A 11 -6.70 8.60 -38.98
CA SER A 11 -5.94 9.28 -37.94
C SER A 11 -5.54 8.22 -36.92
N ASN A 12 -4.26 7.87 -36.92
CA ASN A 12 -3.60 7.08 -35.89
C ASN A 12 -3.68 7.87 -34.57
N GLU A 13 -4.82 7.77 -33.90
CA GLU A 13 -4.99 8.18 -32.52
C GLU A 13 -4.12 7.24 -31.68
N SER A 14 -2.86 7.63 -31.49
CA SER A 14 -2.05 7.08 -30.41
C SER A 14 -2.89 7.16 -29.13
N PRO A 15 -3.17 6.04 -28.44
CA PRO A 15 -3.89 6.11 -27.19
C PRO A 15 -3.06 6.97 -26.25
N ALA A 16 -3.58 8.16 -25.93
CA ALA A 16 -2.95 9.09 -25.00
C ALA A 16 -2.71 8.33 -23.70
N ARG A 17 -1.47 7.89 -23.50
CA ARG A 17 -1.02 7.10 -22.35
C ARG A 17 -1.15 8.00 -21.13
N ARG A 18 -2.29 7.90 -20.46
CA ARG A 18 -2.58 8.68 -19.27
C ARG A 18 -1.91 7.99 -18.09
N ASP A 19 -0.71 8.45 -17.75
CA ASP A 19 -0.02 8.03 -16.53
C ASP A 19 -0.87 8.44 -15.32
N VAL A 20 -1.57 7.46 -14.75
CA VAL A 20 -2.30 7.63 -13.50
C VAL A 20 -1.34 7.22 -12.40
N THR A 21 -0.75 8.21 -11.72
CA THR A 21 0.02 7.98 -10.48
C THR A 21 -0.90 7.39 -9.42
N VAL A 22 -0.89 6.07 -9.27
CA VAL A 22 -1.57 5.38 -8.18
C VAL A 22 -0.75 5.60 -6.91
N ARG A 23 -1.18 6.59 -6.12
CA ARG A 23 -0.67 6.79 -4.76
C ARG A 23 -1.26 5.65 -3.92
N ARG A 24 -0.48 4.60 -3.63
CA ARG A 24 -0.89 3.59 -2.65
C ARG A 24 -1.05 4.29 -1.30
N ALA A 25 -2.26 4.22 -0.72
CA ALA A 25 -2.51 4.75 0.60
C ALA A 25 -1.68 3.97 1.63
N PRO A 26 -0.99 4.65 2.56
CA PRO A 26 -0.17 3.99 3.57
C PRO A 26 -1.00 3.14 4.54
N LYS A 27 -0.59 1.90 4.84
CA LYS A 27 -1.38 0.96 5.66
C LYS A 27 -0.99 0.98 7.14
N PHE A 28 -1.30 2.07 7.85
CA PHE A 28 -0.97 2.21 9.28
C PHE A 28 -2.00 1.64 10.26
N VAL A 29 -3.26 1.48 9.82
CA VAL A 29 -4.38 0.99 10.64
C VAL A 29 -4.10 -0.32 11.40
N PRO A 30 -3.59 -1.39 10.78
CA PRO A 30 -3.33 -2.64 11.52
C PRO A 30 -2.29 -2.48 12.63
N PHE A 31 -1.30 -1.61 12.44
CA PHE A 31 -0.30 -1.33 13.46
C PHE A 31 -0.87 -0.50 14.61
N MET A 32 -1.76 0.45 14.33
CA MET A 32 -2.49 1.17 15.39
C MET A 32 -3.28 0.19 16.26
N ILE A 33 -4.01 -0.73 15.64
CA ILE A 33 -4.80 -1.75 16.35
C ILE A 33 -3.87 -2.64 17.20
N LEU A 34 -2.75 -3.09 16.62
CA LEU A 34 -1.77 -3.89 17.36
C LEU A 34 -1.20 -3.12 18.57
N GLY A 35 -0.84 -1.86 18.40
CA GLY A 35 -0.36 -1.00 19.48
C GLY A 35 -1.39 -0.78 20.57
N ALA A 36 -2.67 -0.60 20.21
CA ALA A 36 -3.77 -0.48 21.17
C ALA A 36 -3.96 -1.77 21.98
N ILE A 37 -3.93 -2.93 21.32
CA ILE A 37 -4.05 -4.24 21.98
C ILE A 37 -2.89 -4.47 22.94
N VAL A 38 -1.65 -4.25 22.49
CA VAL A 38 -0.46 -4.37 23.34
C VAL A 38 -0.53 -3.42 24.53
N GLY A 39 -0.93 -2.17 24.31
CA GLY A 39 -1.14 -1.17 25.36
C GLY A 39 -2.20 -1.60 26.38
N ALA A 40 -3.32 -2.16 25.93
CA ALA A 40 -4.38 -2.66 26.79
C ALA A 40 -3.90 -3.85 27.66
N ILE A 41 -3.11 -4.76 27.10
CA ILE A 41 -2.50 -5.87 27.84
C ILE A 41 -1.58 -5.34 28.93
N VAL A 42 -0.72 -4.36 28.61
CA VAL A 42 0.18 -3.73 29.60
C VAL A 42 -0.62 -3.06 30.71
N ALA A 43 -1.69 -2.32 30.38
CA ALA A 43 -2.57 -1.70 31.37
C ALA A 43 -3.25 -2.74 32.28
N ALA A 44 -3.72 -3.86 31.72
CA ALA A 44 -4.30 -4.94 32.50
C ALA A 44 -3.27 -5.54 33.48
N ILE A 45 -2.04 -5.79 33.03
CA ILE A 45 -0.96 -6.27 33.89
C ILE A 45 -0.71 -5.29 35.04
N ILE A 46 -0.60 -3.99 34.75
CA ILE A 46 -0.38 -2.96 35.79
C ILE A 46 -1.52 -2.91 36.81
N ALA A 47 -2.77 -3.04 36.35
CA ALA A 47 -3.95 -2.94 37.20
C ALA A 47 -4.18 -4.18 38.06
N PHE A 48 -3.92 -5.38 37.54
CA PHE A 48 -4.23 -6.64 38.20
C PHE A 48 -3.03 -7.37 38.82
N SER A 49 -1.80 -6.87 38.63
CA SER A 49 -0.60 -7.45 39.27
C SER A 49 -0.41 -7.01 40.72
N ARG A 50 -1.15 -6.00 41.19
CA ARG A 50 -1.07 -5.50 42.56
C ARG A 50 -2.04 -6.22 43.50
N PRO A 51 -1.68 -6.40 44.78
CA PRO A 51 -2.62 -6.81 45.82
C PRO A 51 -3.81 -5.85 45.87
N ALA A 52 -4.95 -6.32 46.35
CA ALA A 52 -6.13 -5.46 46.51
C ALA A 52 -5.82 -4.33 47.50
N ASP A 53 -5.66 -3.12 46.97
CA ASP A 53 -5.46 -1.90 47.74
C ASP A 53 -6.85 -1.32 48.08
N PRO A 54 -7.17 -1.04 49.36
CA PRO A 54 -8.47 -0.48 49.74
C PRO A 54 -8.69 0.97 49.28
N GLU A 55 -7.63 1.64 48.85
CA GLU A 55 -7.63 3.05 48.44
C GLU A 55 -7.82 3.22 46.92
N PHE A 56 -7.54 2.18 46.12
CA PHE A 56 -7.63 2.25 44.67
C PHE A 56 -8.27 0.99 44.07
N ASP A 57 -9.49 1.15 43.56
CA ASP A 57 -10.20 0.09 42.84
C ASP A 57 -9.46 -0.31 41.55
N ALA A 58 -9.27 -1.61 41.35
CA ALA A 58 -8.58 -2.17 40.18
C ALA A 58 -9.20 -1.73 38.84
N PRO A 59 -10.54 -1.64 38.65
CA PRO A 59 -11.14 -1.13 37.42
C PRO A 59 -10.80 0.34 37.13
N THR A 60 -10.68 1.18 38.17
CA THR A 60 -10.33 2.61 38.02
C THR A 60 -8.89 2.76 37.57
N VAL A 61 -7.97 2.03 38.22
CA VAL A 61 -6.56 1.95 37.81
C VAL A 61 -6.44 1.44 36.38
N PHE A 62 -7.15 0.36 36.06
CA PHE A 62 -7.16 -0.20 34.72
C PHE A 62 -7.61 0.83 33.68
N GLY A 63 -8.73 1.52 33.91
CA GLY A 63 -9.24 2.53 32.99
C GLY A 63 -8.24 3.67 32.74
N PHE A 64 -7.59 4.17 33.80
CA PHE A 64 -6.57 5.21 33.69
C PHE A 64 -5.37 4.76 32.84
N PHE A 65 -4.78 3.61 33.16
CA PHE A 65 -3.65 3.07 32.41
C PHE A 65 -4.04 2.60 31.01
N LEU A 66 -5.28 2.14 30.80
CA LEU A 66 -5.77 1.74 29.48
C LEU A 66 -5.70 2.90 28.50
N VAL A 67 -6.18 4.08 28.88
CA VAL A 67 -6.12 5.28 28.02
C VAL A 67 -4.68 5.68 27.75
N ALA A 68 -3.85 5.73 28.79
CA ALA A 68 -2.44 6.12 28.66
C ALA A 68 -1.62 5.14 27.80
N CYS A 69 -1.69 3.84 28.10
CA CYS A 69 -0.94 2.79 27.41
C CYS A 69 -1.49 2.52 26.01
N ALA A 70 -2.81 2.52 25.79
CA ALA A 70 -3.36 2.35 24.45
C ALA A 70 -3.05 3.57 23.57
N GLY A 71 -3.22 4.80 24.08
CA GLY A 71 -2.87 6.01 23.35
C GLY A 71 -1.38 6.07 22.99
N GLY A 72 -0.51 5.86 23.97
CA GLY A 72 0.94 5.80 23.75
C GLY A 72 1.35 4.65 22.81
N GLY A 73 0.74 3.48 22.98
CA GLY A 73 0.97 2.30 22.14
C GLY A 73 0.58 2.52 20.68
N VAL A 74 -0.58 3.13 20.44
CA VAL A 74 -1.03 3.54 19.11
C VAL A 74 -0.04 4.48 18.45
N ILE A 75 0.43 5.52 19.15
CA ILE A 75 1.38 6.49 18.61
C ILE A 75 2.70 5.79 18.26
N LEU A 76 3.25 5.00 19.19
CA LEU A 76 4.53 4.32 19.01
C LEU A 76 4.48 3.32 17.85
N PHE A 77 3.44 2.49 17.78
CA PHE A 77 3.26 1.54 16.68
C PHE A 77 2.92 2.22 15.36
N SER A 78 2.24 3.37 15.36
CA SER A 78 2.01 4.15 14.14
C SER A 78 3.32 4.67 13.56
N ILE A 79 4.23 5.16 14.39
CA ILE A 79 5.55 5.60 13.96
C ILE A 79 6.34 4.41 13.41
N LEU A 80 6.30 3.27 14.09
CA LEU A 80 6.94 2.04 13.60
C LEU A 80 6.36 1.60 12.25
N ALA A 81 5.03 1.71 12.07
CA ALA A 81 4.35 1.44 10.82
C ALA A 81 4.77 2.38 9.70
N LEU A 82 4.89 3.68 9.99
CA LEU A 82 5.39 4.69 9.06
C LEU A 82 6.78 4.34 8.54
N ILE A 83 7.67 3.87 9.42
CA ILE A 83 9.02 3.45 9.06
C ILE A 83 8.95 2.19 8.19
N LEU A 84 8.24 1.15 8.61
CA LEU A 84 8.15 -0.11 7.88
C LEU A 84 7.47 0.05 6.51
N ASP A 85 6.40 0.83 6.42
CA ASP A 85 5.67 1.11 5.18
C ASP A 85 6.55 1.91 4.20
N ARG A 86 7.33 2.90 4.69
CA ARG A 86 8.33 3.62 3.90
C ARG A 86 9.38 2.69 3.28
N LEU A 87 9.81 1.66 4.01
CA LEU A 87 10.74 0.65 3.50
C LEU A 87 10.05 -0.34 2.55
N SER A 88 8.81 -0.73 2.85
CA SER A 88 8.06 -1.73 2.10
C SER A 88 7.62 -1.22 0.72
N VAL A 89 7.20 0.05 0.61
CA VAL A 89 6.86 0.69 -0.68
C VAL A 89 8.06 0.68 -1.62
N LYS A 90 9.27 0.97 -1.12
CA LYS A 90 10.52 0.89 -1.93
C LYS A 90 10.84 -0.53 -2.40
N ARG A 91 10.44 -1.56 -1.65
CA ARG A 91 10.73 -2.97 -1.98
C ARG A 91 9.68 -3.58 -2.91
N ALA A 92 8.43 -3.14 -2.80
CA ALA A 92 7.31 -3.62 -3.62
C ALA A 92 7.42 -3.20 -5.11
N GLU A 93 8.10 -2.09 -5.42
CA GLU A 93 8.39 -1.69 -6.81
C GLU A 93 9.28 -2.69 -7.55
N ARG A 94 10.09 -3.50 -6.84
CA ARG A 94 11.03 -4.44 -7.48
C ARG A 94 10.43 -5.79 -7.88
N ALA A 95 9.17 -6.08 -7.54
CA ALA A 95 8.63 -7.45 -7.65
C ALA A 95 7.52 -7.66 -8.70
N VAL A 96 7.12 -6.63 -9.47
CA VAL A 96 6.02 -6.74 -10.45
C VAL A 96 6.45 -6.31 -11.86
N VAL A 97 7.74 -6.41 -12.19
CA VAL A 97 8.23 -6.18 -13.56
C VAL A 97 8.90 -7.45 -14.06
N GLU A 98 8.12 -8.52 -14.18
CA GLU A 98 8.37 -9.50 -15.24
C GLU A 98 7.53 -9.01 -16.43
N ALA A 99 8.15 -8.20 -17.28
CA ALA A 99 7.54 -7.77 -18.53
C ALA A 99 7.32 -9.04 -19.36
N VAL A 100 6.07 -9.43 -19.56
CA VAL A 100 5.69 -10.37 -20.62
C VAL A 100 6.00 -9.64 -21.93
N PRO A 101 7.00 -10.07 -22.73
CA PRO A 101 7.18 -9.52 -24.06
C PRO A 101 5.99 -9.99 -24.89
N ASP A 102 5.15 -9.05 -25.35
CA ASP A 102 4.23 -9.33 -26.45
C ASP A 102 5.11 -9.63 -27.67
N SER A 103 5.27 -10.92 -27.96
CA SER A 103 5.92 -11.39 -29.18
C SER A 103 5.03 -11.10 -30.40
N VAL A 104 5.70 -10.76 -31.53
CA VAL A 104 5.27 -10.76 -32.95
C VAL A 104 4.91 -9.36 -33.50
N PRO A 105 5.67 -8.85 -34.50
CA PRO A 105 5.47 -9.29 -35.88
C PRO A 105 6.73 -9.82 -36.59
N ASP A 106 6.55 -10.90 -37.34
CA ASP A 106 7.51 -11.45 -38.28
C ASP A 106 7.42 -10.62 -39.56
N GLU A 107 8.18 -9.52 -39.62
CA GLU A 107 8.48 -8.85 -40.88
C GLU A 107 9.58 -9.66 -41.58
N GLY A 108 9.16 -10.77 -42.19
CA GLY A 108 10.00 -11.55 -43.08
C GLY A 108 10.49 -10.65 -44.23
N PRO A 109 11.77 -10.75 -44.63
CA PRO A 109 12.36 -9.87 -45.62
C PRO A 109 11.62 -10.01 -46.95
N GLU A 110 11.08 -8.88 -47.39
CA GLU A 110 10.96 -8.45 -48.77
C GLU A 110 11.88 -9.23 -49.73
N HIS A 111 11.33 -10.27 -50.37
CA HIS A 111 11.98 -10.91 -51.49
C HIS A 111 11.75 -10.02 -52.72
N ASP A 112 12.62 -9.03 -52.87
CA ASP A 112 12.96 -8.47 -54.17
C ASP A 112 13.58 -9.59 -55.02
N GLY A 113 12.96 -9.84 -56.17
CA GLY A 113 13.13 -11.06 -56.95
C GLY A 113 12.66 -10.85 -58.38
N ASP A 114 13.36 -9.96 -59.07
CA ASP A 114 13.45 -9.81 -60.51
C ASP A 114 13.55 -11.20 -61.23
N ARG A 115 12.55 -11.54 -62.07
CA ARG A 115 12.62 -12.24 -63.38
C ARG A 115 11.26 -12.81 -63.83
#